data_AF-A0A964QXW6-F1
#
_entry.id   AF-A0A964QXW6-F1
#
_cell.length_a   1.000
_cell.length_b   1.000
_cell.length_c   1.000
_cell.angle_alpha   90.00
_cell.angle_beta   90.00
_cell.angle_gamma   90.00
#
_symmetry.space_group_name_H-M   'P 1'
#
loop_
_entity.id
_entity.type
_entity.pdbx_description
1 polymer ?
#
loop_
_entity_poly.entity_id
_entity_poly.type
_entity_poly.pdbx_seq_one_letter_code
_entity_poly.pdbx_strand_id
1 'polypeptide(L)'
;MTTISPESISTGFTRKLVEDWVNSCNDFLRWQRREVIERKPAPEILAEHRDSLKVMLRLGRSLHAQVSDPDFPLRGCVPEVGGKLRQLEKSWEMIHNPMSDGEADAILRQAFPDESGTGSVA
;
A
#
# COMPACT_ATOMS: atom_id res chain seq x y z
N MET A 1 16.20 -7.38 -40.98
CA MET A 1 15.11 -8.21 -40.44
C MET A 1 15.46 -8.47 -38.98
N THR A 2 14.85 -7.74 -38.05
CA THR A 2 15.23 -7.78 -36.63
C THR A 2 14.66 -9.04 -35.99
N THR A 3 15.51 -10.00 -35.63
CA THR A 3 15.12 -11.22 -34.93
C THR A 3 14.70 -10.87 -33.50
N ILE A 4 13.41 -11.01 -33.19
CA ILE A 4 12.89 -10.84 -31.83
C ILE A 4 13.20 -12.12 -31.06
N SER A 5 14.05 -12.02 -30.03
CA SER A 5 14.37 -13.14 -29.13
C SER A 5 13.21 -13.39 -28.13
N PRO A 6 12.86 -14.65 -27.80
CA PRO A 6 11.87 -14.98 -26.77
C PRO A 6 12.10 -14.30 -25.41
N GLU A 7 13.37 -14.08 -25.05
CA GLU A 7 13.77 -13.38 -23.83
C GLU A 7 13.36 -11.90 -23.84
N SER A 8 13.40 -11.26 -25.01
CA SER A 8 12.95 -9.87 -25.21
C SER A 8 11.43 -9.75 -25.05
N ILE A 9 10.67 -10.74 -25.51
CA ILE A 9 9.21 -10.80 -25.36
C ILE A 9 8.84 -10.93 -23.88
N SER A 10 9.45 -11.88 -23.17
CA SER A 10 9.17 -12.12 -21.74
C SER A 10 9.54 -10.93 -20.86
N THR A 11 10.71 -10.32 -21.10
CA THR A 11 11.16 -9.14 -20.34
C THR A 11 10.28 -7.92 -20.60
N GLY A 12 9.89 -7.69 -21.86
CA GLY A 12 8.98 -6.59 -22.22
C GLY A 12 7.60 -6.74 -21.59
N PHE A 13 7.02 -7.95 -21.64
CA PHE A 13 5.76 -8.25 -20.97
C PHE A 13 5.83 -8.00 -19.46
N THR A 14 6.87 -8.52 -18.81
CA THR A 14 7.05 -8.40 -17.36
C THR A 14 7.23 -6.94 -16.94
N ARG A 15 7.97 -6.14 -17.72
CA ARG A 15 8.15 -4.71 -17.46
C ARG A 15 6.83 -3.98 -17.51
N LYS A 16 6.04 -4.22 -18.57
CA LYS A 16 4.71 -3.62 -18.71
C LYS A 16 3.80 -4.00 -17.54
N LEU A 17 3.85 -5.26 -17.08
CA LEU A 17 3.07 -5.71 -15.93
C LEU A 17 3.43 -4.93 -14.65
N VAL A 18 4.72 -4.70 -14.39
CA VAL A 18 5.16 -3.89 -13.25
C VAL A 18 4.66 -2.46 -13.39
N GLU A 19 4.87 -1.84 -14.55
CA GLU A 19 4.49 -0.45 -14.83
C GLU A 19 2.97 -0.24 -14.69
N ASP A 20 2.16 -1.14 -15.26
CA ASP A 20 0.70 -1.10 -15.15
C ASP A 20 0.25 -1.21 -13.69
N TRP A 21 0.88 -2.11 -12.91
CA TRP A 21 0.55 -2.29 -11.50
C TRP A 21 0.95 -1.07 -10.65
N VAL A 22 2.13 -0.49 -10.89
CA VAL A 22 2.58 0.75 -10.21
C VAL A 22 1.63 1.91 -10.51
N ASN A 23 1.24 2.07 -11.78
CA ASN A 23 0.29 3.11 -12.19
C ASN A 23 -1.08 2.91 -11.54
N SER A 24 -1.57 1.67 -11.50
CA SER A 24 -2.81 1.33 -10.80
C SER A 24 -2.74 1.70 -9.31
N CYS A 25 -1.60 1.46 -8.65
CA CYS A 25 -1.39 1.88 -7.26
C CYS A 25 -1.45 3.41 -7.10
N ASN A 26 -0.84 4.16 -8.02
CA ASN A 26 -0.84 5.63 -8.00
C ASN A 26 -2.26 6.20 -8.15
N ASP A 27 -3.04 5.64 -9.08
CA ASP A 27 -4.41 6.08 -9.33
C ASP A 27 -5.33 5.73 -8.17
N PHE A 28 -5.19 4.52 -7.62
CA PHE A 28 -5.92 4.10 -6.43
C PHE A 28 -5.63 5.01 -5.22
N LEU A 29 -4.36 5.28 -4.91
CA LEU A 29 -4.00 6.13 -3.78
C LEU A 29 -4.49 7.58 -3.95
N ARG A 30 -4.50 8.09 -5.19
CA ARG A 30 -5.06 9.40 -5.52
C ARG A 30 -6.58 9.43 -5.32
N TRP A 31 -7.27 8.37 -5.76
CA TRP A 31 -8.70 8.20 -5.52
C TRP A 31 -9.02 8.09 -4.03
N GLN A 32 -8.30 7.24 -3.29
CA GLN A 32 -8.44 7.07 -1.84
C GLN A 32 -8.31 8.41 -1.12
N ARG A 33 -7.30 9.21 -1.46
CA ARG A 33 -7.13 10.53 -0.86
C ARG A 33 -8.38 11.39 -1.02
N ARG A 34 -8.90 11.49 -2.26
CA ARG A 34 -10.04 12.35 -2.59
C ARG A 34 -11.36 11.85 -2.01
N GLU A 35 -11.61 10.54 -2.03
CA GLU A 35 -12.93 9.98 -1.72
C GLU A 35 -13.04 9.42 -0.29
N VAL A 36 -11.92 8.98 0.29
CA VAL A 36 -11.90 8.30 1.60
C VAL A 36 -11.30 9.17 2.70
N ILE A 37 -10.18 9.86 2.43
CA ILE A 37 -9.45 10.64 3.45
C ILE A 37 -9.99 12.06 3.57
N GLU A 38 -10.13 12.78 2.46
CA GLU A 38 -10.51 14.20 2.45
C GLU A 38 -12.03 14.42 2.63
N ARG A 39 -12.81 13.34 2.77
CA ARG A 39 -14.28 13.36 2.86
C ARG A 39 -14.75 12.48 4.02
N LYS A 40 -16.05 12.55 4.32
CA LYS A 40 -16.74 11.53 5.13
C LYS A 40 -17.32 10.49 4.16
N PRO A 41 -16.62 9.38 3.87
CA PRO A 41 -17.07 8.43 2.87
C PRO A 41 -18.38 7.76 3.29
N ALA A 42 -19.26 7.55 2.32
CA ALA A 42 -20.41 6.68 2.52
C ALA A 42 -19.93 5.23 2.80
N PRO A 43 -20.70 4.42 3.55
CA PRO A 43 -20.32 3.04 3.88
C PRO A 43 -19.94 2.19 2.65
N GLU A 44 -20.62 2.43 1.52
CA GLU A 44 -20.38 1.73 0.25
C GLU A 44 -18.99 2.04 -0.32
N ILE A 45 -18.56 3.31 -0.25
CA ILE A 45 -17.24 3.75 -0.70
C ILE A 45 -16.14 3.15 0.19
N LEU A 46 -16.37 3.04 1.50
CA LEU A 46 -15.43 2.37 2.40
C LEU A 46 -15.31 0.87 2.10
N ALA A 47 -16.42 0.21 1.77
CA ALA A 47 -16.41 -1.19 1.37
C ALA A 47 -15.65 -1.40 0.04
N GLU A 48 -15.92 -0.56 -0.96
CA GLU A 48 -15.20 -0.57 -2.25
C GLU A 48 -13.70 -0.34 -2.06
N HIS A 49 -13.32 0.65 -1.24
CA HIS A 49 -11.93 0.92 -0.89
C HIS A 49 -11.27 -0.30 -0.24
N ARG A 50 -11.94 -0.94 0.72
CA ARG A 50 -11.43 -2.12 1.42
C ARG A 50 -11.16 -3.28 0.47
N ASP A 51 -12.13 -3.58 -0.40
CA ASP A 51 -12.06 -4.75 -1.26
C ASP A 51 -11.03 -4.55 -2.38
N SER A 52 -10.96 -3.33 -2.94
CA SER A 52 -9.92 -2.93 -3.90
C SER A 52 -8.52 -3.00 -3.28
N LEU A 53 -8.34 -2.46 -2.06
CA LEU A 53 -7.06 -2.46 -1.37
C LEU A 53 -6.55 -3.88 -1.08
N LYS A 54 -7.45 -4.80 -0.68
CA LYS A 54 -7.10 -6.22 -0.49
C LYS A 54 -6.57 -6.85 -1.79
N VAL A 55 -7.20 -6.57 -2.92
CA VAL A 55 -6.76 -7.08 -4.22
C VAL A 55 -5.38 -6.52 -4.57
N MET A 56 -5.17 -5.21 -4.43
CA MET A 56 -3.88 -4.62 -4.74
C MET A 56 -2.75 -5.12 -3.84
N LEU A 57 -3.01 -5.31 -2.54
CA LEU A 57 -2.05 -5.90 -1.60
C LEU A 57 -1.67 -7.33 -2.00
N ARG A 58 -2.65 -8.17 -2.36
CA ARG A 58 -2.40 -9.55 -2.80
C ARG A 58 -1.55 -9.58 -4.07
N LEU A 59 -1.93 -8.81 -5.09
CA LEU A 59 -1.18 -8.71 -6.34
C LEU A 59 0.23 -8.15 -6.11
N GLY A 60 0.35 -7.11 -5.28
CA GLY A 60 1.63 -6.50 -4.94
C GLY A 60 2.58 -7.44 -4.24
N ARG A 61 2.09 -8.25 -3.29
CA ARG A 61 2.90 -9.28 -2.61
C ARG A 61 3.38 -10.36 -3.58
N SER A 62 2.50 -10.86 -4.45
CA SER A 62 2.87 -11.83 -5.48
C SER A 62 3.89 -11.27 -6.47
N LEU A 63 3.73 -10.00 -6.88
CA LEU A 63 4.68 -9.34 -7.78
C LEU A 63 6.02 -9.09 -7.08
N HIS A 64 5.99 -8.63 -5.82
CA HIS A 64 7.19 -8.40 -5.02
C HIS A 64 8.01 -9.68 -4.85
N ALA A 65 7.36 -10.81 -4.58
CA ALA A 65 8.02 -12.11 -4.48
C ALA A 65 8.73 -12.48 -5.80
N GLN A 66 8.07 -12.26 -6.94
CA GLN A 66 8.66 -12.51 -8.26
C GLN A 66 9.86 -11.60 -8.55
N VAL A 67 9.72 -10.28 -8.39
CA VAL A 67 10.82 -9.34 -8.69
C VAL A 67 12.01 -9.50 -7.73
N SER A 68 11.78 -10.06 -6.54
CA SER A 68 12.84 -10.32 -5.55
C SER A 68 13.64 -11.59 -5.85
N ASP A 69 13.15 -12.45 -6.75
CA ASP A 69 13.87 -13.65 -7.13
C ASP A 69 15.20 -13.30 -7.83
N PRO A 70 16.33 -13.93 -7.44
CA PRO A 70 17.63 -13.67 -8.05
C PRO A 70 17.70 -13.85 -9.57
N ASP A 71 16.90 -14.75 -10.12
CA ASP A 71 16.92 -15.07 -11.55
C ASP A 71 15.86 -14.26 -12.32
N PHE A 72 15.13 -13.38 -11.64
CA PHE A 72 14.12 -12.54 -12.29
C PHE A 72 14.76 -11.47 -13.19
N PRO A 73 14.28 -11.29 -14.43
CA PRO A 73 14.91 -10.39 -15.41
C PRO A 73 14.77 -8.89 -15.06
N LEU A 74 13.97 -8.53 -14.05
CA LEU A 74 13.68 -7.14 -13.65
C LEU A 74 13.88 -6.87 -12.16
N ARG A 75 14.94 -7.41 -11.55
CA ARG A 75 15.30 -7.12 -10.14
C ARG A 75 15.43 -5.64 -9.81
N GLY A 76 15.76 -4.80 -10.80
CA GLY A 76 15.80 -3.34 -10.64
C GLY A 76 14.47 -2.73 -10.17
N CYS A 77 13.35 -3.43 -10.34
CA CYS A 77 12.02 -2.98 -9.92
C CYS A 77 11.69 -3.30 -8.45
N VAL A 78 12.53 -4.06 -7.72
CA VAL A 78 12.29 -4.41 -6.30
C VAL A 78 12.01 -3.18 -5.42
N PRO A 79 12.82 -2.09 -5.48
CA PRO A 79 12.58 -0.94 -4.61
C PRO A 79 11.25 -0.24 -4.91
N GLU A 80 10.87 -0.16 -6.18
CA GLU A 80 9.63 0.49 -6.62
C GLU A 80 8.40 -0.32 -6.19
N VAL A 81 8.40 -1.63 -6.46
CA VAL A 81 7.30 -2.53 -6.07
C VAL A 81 7.16 -2.58 -4.56
N GLY A 82 8.27 -2.73 -3.83
CA GLY A 82 8.28 -2.72 -2.37
C GLY A 82 7.84 -1.39 -1.79
N GLY A 83 8.21 -0.27 -2.42
CA GLY A 83 7.76 1.07 -2.04
C GLY A 83 6.24 1.23 -2.14
N LYS A 84 5.64 0.80 -3.24
CA LYS A 84 4.18 0.84 -3.43
C LYS A 84 3.47 -0.10 -2.46
N LEU A 85 3.98 -1.31 -2.26
CA LEU A 85 3.39 -2.26 -1.32
C LEU A 85 3.30 -1.67 0.10
N ARG A 86 4.38 -1.05 0.58
CA ARG A 86 4.39 -0.36 1.90
C ARG A 86 3.37 0.78 1.99
N GLN A 87 3.17 1.54 0.92
CA GLN A 87 2.15 2.60 0.90
C GLN A 87 0.74 2.03 1.07
N LEU A 88 0.45 0.89 0.43
CA LEU A 88 -0.83 0.20 0.54
C LEU A 88 -1.04 -0.43 1.92
N GLU A 89 0.01 -1.02 2.51
CA GLU A 89 -0.06 -1.59 3.86
C GLU A 89 -0.33 -0.51 4.90
N LYS A 90 0.35 0.63 4.79
CA LYS A 90 0.08 1.78 5.65
C LYS A 90 -1.33 2.33 5.47
N SER A 91 -1.86 2.33 4.25
CA SER A 91 -3.25 2.69 3.98
C SER A 91 -4.23 1.75 4.69
N TRP A 92 -3.96 0.44 4.64
CA TRP A 92 -4.78 -0.57 5.31
C TRP A 92 -4.81 -0.36 6.83
N GLU A 93 -3.64 -0.18 7.44
CA GLU A 93 -3.50 0.10 8.87
C GLU A 93 -4.28 1.35 9.27
N MET A 94 -4.08 2.45 8.54
CA MET A 94 -4.70 3.73 8.88
C MET A 94 -6.23 3.73 8.77
N ILE A 95 -6.81 3.03 7.78
CA ILE A 95 -8.24 3.17 7.45
C ILE A 95 -9.07 1.99 7.97
N HIS A 96 -8.56 0.77 7.91
CA HIS A 96 -9.32 -0.45 8.19
C HIS A 96 -8.86 -1.20 9.45
N ASN A 97 -7.74 -0.80 10.04
CA ASN A 97 -7.25 -1.33 11.31
C ASN A 97 -6.79 -0.20 12.24
N PRO A 98 -7.67 0.79 12.52
CA PRO A 98 -7.28 1.90 13.38
C PRO A 98 -6.92 1.40 14.78
N MET A 99 -5.85 1.97 15.33
CA MET A 99 -5.46 1.77 16.73
C MET A 99 -6.63 2.17 17.64
N SER A 100 -6.89 1.36 18.66
CA SER A 100 -7.93 1.70 19.65
C SER A 100 -7.46 2.82 20.59
N ASP A 101 -8.38 3.61 21.12
CA ASP A 101 -8.04 4.68 22.08
C ASP A 101 -7.30 4.14 23.31
N GLY A 102 -7.65 2.95 23.79
CA GLY A 102 -6.97 2.32 24.93
C GLY A 102 -5.52 1.90 24.61
N GLU A 103 -5.26 1.48 23.37
CA GLU A 103 -3.90 1.18 22.90
C GLU A 103 -3.09 2.46 22.74
N ALA A 104 -3.70 3.53 22.20
CA ALA A 104 -3.07 4.85 22.10
C ALA A 104 -2.72 5.41 23.50
N ASP A 105 -3.65 5.35 24.45
CA ASP A 105 -3.44 5.78 25.83
C ASP A 105 -2.33 4.99 26.52
N ALA A 106 -2.24 3.68 26.28
CA ALA A 106 -1.18 2.85 26.83
C ALA A 106 0.20 3.27 26.29
N ILE A 107 0.30 3.55 24.99
CA ILE A 107 1.53 4.05 24.36
C ILE A 107 1.90 5.43 24.91
N LEU A 108 0.94 6.34 25.05
CA LEU A 108 1.18 7.67 25.60
C LEU A 108 1.70 7.60 27.05
N ARG A 109 1.09 6.78 27.91
CA ARG A 109 1.57 6.56 29.28
C ARG A 109 2.96 5.94 29.34
N GLN A 110 3.32 5.08 28.37
CA GLN A 110 4.64 4.47 28.29
C GLN A 110 5.71 5.48 27.85
N ALA A 111 5.38 6.33 26.87
CA ALA A 111 6.31 7.32 26.32
C ALA A 111 6.46 8.57 27.22
N PHE A 112 5.38 8.96 27.91
CA PHE A 112 5.29 10.14 28.76
C PHE A 112 4.75 9.79 30.15
N PRO A 113 5.52 9.03 30.96
CA PRO A 113 5.06 8.54 32.26
C PRO A 113 4.76 9.64 33.29
N ASP A 114 5.34 10.84 33.13
CA ASP A 114 5.21 11.97 34.05
C ASP A 114 4.05 12.94 33.68
N GLU A 115 3.37 12.73 32.56
CA GLU A 115 2.19 13.54 32.14
C GLU A 115 0.88 12.95 32.66
N SER A 116 0.88 12.42 33.89
CA SER A 116 -0.31 11.86 34.52
C SER A 116 -1.34 12.96 34.82
N GLY A 117 -2.20 13.25 33.84
CA GLY A 117 -3.53 13.81 34.06
C GLY A 117 -3.60 15.30 34.38
N THR A 118 -3.29 16.18 33.42
CA THR A 118 -4.07 17.42 33.30
C THR A 118 -5.36 17.13 32.53
N GLY A 119 -6.22 16.32 33.13
CA GLY A 119 -7.65 16.47 32.94
C GLY A 119 -8.12 17.62 33.82
N SER A 120 -8.26 18.84 33.28
CA SER A 120 -8.92 20.01 33.90
C SER A 120 -8.64 21.27 33.07
N VAL A 121 -9.57 22.12 32.61
CA VAL A 121 -11.02 22.32 32.78
C VAL A 121 -11.48 23.21 31.59
N ALA A 122 -12.71 23.00 31.12
CA ALA A 122 -13.69 23.96 30.52
C ALA A 122 -14.31 23.44 29.23
#